data_AF-A0A6C0HC14-F1
#
_entry.id   AF-A0A6C0HC14-F1
#
_cell.length_a   1.000
_cell.length_b   1.000
_cell.length_c   1.000
_cell.angle_alpha   90.00
_cell.angle_beta   90.00
_cell.angle_gamma   90.00
#
_symmetry.space_group_name_H-M   'P 1'
#
loop_
_entity.id
_entity.type
_entity.pdbx_description
1 polymer ?
#
loop_
_entity_poly.entity_id
_entity_poly.type
_entity_poly.pdbx_seq_one_letter_code
_entity_poly.pdbx_strand_id
1 'polypeptide(L)' 'MNKNNRTTNVKKGGKWTMKYKKSINCKNPKGFSQKQYCKYGRKKQKKQTKKRNIKM' A
#
# COMPACT_ATOMS: atom_id res chain seq x y z
N MET A 1 26.35 -7.07 -2.27
CA MET A 1 24.91 -7.00 -1.89
C MET A 1 24.41 -5.57 -2.06
N ASN A 2 23.65 -5.28 -3.12
CA ASN A 2 23.30 -3.90 -3.50
C ASN A 2 22.02 -3.41 -2.79
N LYS A 3 22.16 -2.66 -1.70
CA LYS A 3 21.02 -2.07 -0.95
C LYS A 3 20.65 -0.72 -1.57
N ASN A 4 19.79 -0.74 -2.58
CA ASN A 4 19.21 0.46 -3.19
C ASN A 4 18.25 1.16 -2.20
N ASN A 5 18.78 2.08 -1.40
CA ASN A 5 18.01 2.94 -0.50
C ASN A 5 17.24 4.01 -1.30
N ARG A 6 16.02 3.68 -1.71
CA ARG A 6 15.06 4.67 -2.22
C ARG A 6 14.49 5.48 -1.05
N THR A 7 15.09 6.63 -0.76
CA THR A 7 14.53 7.67 0.12
C THR A 7 13.35 8.34 -0.58
N THR A 8 12.15 7.78 -0.38
CA THR A 8 10.91 8.46 -0.78
C THR A 8 10.55 9.50 0.27
N ASN A 9 10.25 10.74 -0.15
CA ASN A 9 9.74 11.81 0.70
C ASN A 9 8.41 11.36 1.36
N VAL A 10 8.49 10.79 2.57
CA VAL A 10 7.32 10.26 3.29
C VAL A 10 6.64 11.42 4.02
N LYS A 11 5.48 11.84 3.51
CA LYS A 11 4.52 12.70 4.22
C LYS A 11 4.33 12.16 5.65
N LYS A 12 4.89 12.83 6.66
CA LYS A 12 4.77 12.57 8.10
C LYS A 12 3.34 12.92 8.57
N GLY A 13 2.37 12.11 8.19
CA GLY A 13 1.06 12.07 8.82
C GLY A 13 0.71 10.60 8.97
N GLY A 14 0.26 10.18 10.17
CA GLY A 14 0.14 8.81 10.70
C GLY A 14 -0.56 7.79 9.80
N LYS A 15 -0.01 7.55 8.62
CA LYS A 15 -0.47 6.59 7.65
C LYS A 15 0.07 5.25 8.08
N TRP A 16 -0.83 4.30 8.26
CA TRP A 16 -0.46 2.92 8.52
C TRP A 16 0.61 2.45 7.54
N THR A 17 1.60 1.75 8.09
CA THR A 17 2.66 1.15 7.29
C THR A 17 2.07 0.20 6.25
N MET A 18 2.71 0.08 5.09
CA MET A 18 2.29 -0.87 4.08
C MET A 18 2.34 -2.31 4.59
N LYS A 19 3.27 -2.62 5.50
CA LYS A 19 3.35 -3.91 6.19
C LYS A 19 2.06 -4.18 6.98
N TYR A 20 1.63 -3.22 7.80
CA TYR A 20 0.40 -3.35 8.59
C TYR A 20 -0.85 -3.50 7.71
N LYS A 21 -0.99 -2.68 6.66
CA LYS A 21 -2.13 -2.79 5.72
C LYS A 21 -2.20 -4.16 5.05
N LYS A 22 -1.05 -4.73 4.67
CA LYS A 22 -0.96 -6.05 4.04
C LYS A 22 -1.27 -7.20 4.99
N SER A 23 -0.95 -7.07 6.28
CA SER A 23 -1.23 -8.11 7.28
C SER A 23 -2.69 -8.18 7.73
N ILE A 24 -3.58 -7.27 7.29
CA ILE A 24 -4.99 -7.31 7.66
C ILE A 24 -5.70 -8.47 6.96
N ASN A 25 -6.09 -9.47 7.75
CA ASN A 25 -6.88 -10.61 7.29
C ASN A 25 -8.38 -10.26 7.27
N CYS A 26 -8.93 -9.99 6.09
CA CYS A 26 -10.35 -9.68 5.94
C CYS A 26 -11.30 -10.87 6.11
N LYS A 27 -10.80 -12.11 6.20
CA LYS A 27 -11.63 -13.28 6.54
C LYS A 27 -11.99 -13.30 8.04
N ASN A 28 -11.11 -12.75 8.88
CA ASN A 28 -11.35 -12.61 10.32
C ASN A 28 -10.69 -11.32 10.86
N PRO A 29 -11.28 -10.15 10.57
CA PRO A 29 -10.70 -8.85 10.96
C PRO A 29 -10.78 -8.63 12.48
N LYS A 30 -9.66 -8.29 13.09
CA LYS A 30 -9.56 -7.98 14.52
C LYS A 30 -10.01 -6.54 14.78
N GLY A 31 -11.21 -6.40 15.34
CA GLY A 31 -11.76 -5.11 15.76
C GLY A 31 -12.35 -4.25 14.64
N PHE A 32 -12.93 -3.12 15.04
CA PHE A 32 -13.70 -2.24 14.14
C PHE A 32 -12.85 -1.62 13.02
N SER A 33 -11.63 -1.20 13.33
CA SER A 33 -10.72 -0.56 12.36
C SER A 33 -10.35 -1.49 11.20
N GLN A 34 -10.14 -2.78 11.46
CA GLN A 34 -9.85 -3.77 10.42
C GLN A 34 -11.11 -4.09 9.60
N LYS A 35 -12.28 -4.19 10.25
CA LYS A 35 -13.57 -4.37 9.55
C LYS A 35 -13.83 -3.24 8.55
N GLN A 36 -13.66 -1.99 8.97
CA GLN A 36 -13.79 -0.81 8.13
C GLN A 36 -12.79 -0.81 6.96
N TYR A 37 -11.51 -1.13 7.25
CA TYR A 37 -10.48 -1.23 6.22
C TYR A 37 -10.82 -2.30 5.16
N CYS A 38 -11.39 -3.43 5.57
CA CYS A 38 -11.82 -4.47 4.64
C CYS A 38 -13.01 -4.03 3.79
N LYS A 39 -13.97 -3.31 4.37
CA LYS A 39 -15.17 -2.82 3.67
C LYS A 39 -14.85 -1.75 2.63
N TYR A 40 -13.94 -0.81 2.92
CA TYR A 40 -13.69 0.36 2.07
C TYR A 40 -12.25 0.52 1.57
N GLY A 41 -11.27 -0.02 2.30
CA GLY A 41 -9.83 0.24 2.10
C GLY A 41 -9.15 -0.63 1.06
N ARG A 42 -9.80 -1.68 0.54
CA ARG A 42 -9.25 -2.58 -0.50
C ARG A 42 -9.49 -2.13 -1.93
N LYS A 43 -9.98 -0.91 -2.18
CA LYS A 43 -10.10 -0.37 -3.56
C LYS A 43 -8.73 -0.44 -4.24
N LYS A 44 -8.53 -1.48 -5.07
CA LYS A 44 -7.34 -1.65 -5.91
C LYS A 44 -7.37 -0.48 -6.87
N GLN A 45 -6.58 0.56 -6.60
CA GLN A 45 -6.20 1.49 -7.66
C GLN A 45 -5.48 0.63 -8.69
N LYS A 46 -6.14 0.36 -9.83
CA LYS A 46 -5.48 -0.27 -10.99
C LYS A 46 -4.28 0.62 -11.26
N LYS A 47 -3.07 0.13 -10.98
CA LYS A 47 -1.84 0.80 -11.39
C LYS A 47 -1.90 0.83 -12.91
N GLN A 48 -2.34 1.94 -13.48
CA GLN A 48 -2.09 2.22 -14.88
C GLN A 48 -0.57 2.30 -14.99
N THR A 49 0.06 1.20 -15.35
CA THR A 49 1.46 1.19 -15.77
C THR A 49 1.50 2.05 -17.03
N LYS A 50 1.80 3.35 -16.88
CA LYS A 50 2.25 4.16 -18.02
C LYS A 50 3.50 3.45 -18.56
N LYS A 51 3.35 2.66 -19.63
CA LYS A 51 4.48 2.18 -20.43
C LYS A 51 5.25 3.44 -20.82
N ARG A 52 6.43 3.65 -20.23
CA ARG A 52 7.33 4.69 -20.72
C ARG A 52 7.87 4.15 -22.02
N ASN A 53 7.44 4.71 -23.15
CA ASN A 53 8.09 4.47 -24.43
C ASN A 53 9.50 5.04 -24.34
N ILE A 54 10.48 4.20 -24.01
CA ILE A 54 11.88 4.54 -24.18
C ILE A 54 12.13 4.31 -25.67
N LYS A 55 12.12 5.41 -26.44
CA LYS A 55 12.64 5.41 -27.81
C LYS A 55 14.15 5.18 -27.66
N MET A 56 14.63 4.05 -28.18
CA MET A 56 16.07 3.80 -28.34
C MET A 56 16.66 4.79 -29.35
#